data_AF-A0A7S0AZ21-F1
#
_entry.id   AF-A0A7S0AZ21-F1
#
_cell.length_a   1.000
_cell.length_b   1.000
_cell.length_c   1.000
_cell.angle_alpha   90.00
_cell.angle_beta   90.00
_cell.angle_gamma   90.00
#
_symmetry.space_group_name_H-M   'P 1'
#
loop_
_entity.id
_entity.type
_entity.pdbx_description
1 polymer ?
#
loop_
_entity_poly.entity_id
_entity_poly.type
_entity_poly.pdbx_seq_one_letter_code
_entity_poly.pdbx_strand_id
1 'polypeptide(L)'
;ITTQNGGPSPVLTWSTSGTSRSGRYNYDVGLDMEPLARSENFNAATNVFGRLSTTLDRNVHTSEGEGGGERWYLTSIVRGNVQNLPTVDTIDLTFEADCQEQGINMKTFATIHHGNQQLELRRVDISKTYNMVRNGRHKRMTVNPRYFPAHGGTGAYADVSLVFERDDASIELYGSPEKQRITIARTVGDNVVAPSISRSAGGGNVVAPTISWRHNVGDASSVITNFSPKENINVQWTDGAWLCNVDAPIQKNRLQRMKVSVKRKIDF
;
A
#
# COMPACT_ATOMS: atom_id res chain seq x y z
N ILE A 1 34.74 -26.95 -12.59
CA ILE A 1 33.76 -26.75 -11.50
C ILE A 1 33.30 -25.31 -11.58
N THR A 2 32.10 -25.09 -12.08
CA THR A 2 31.45 -23.78 -12.22
C THR A 2 31.03 -23.32 -10.82
N THR A 3 31.63 -22.25 -10.30
CA THR A 3 31.20 -21.67 -9.01
C THR A 3 29.98 -20.80 -9.26
N GLN A 4 28.83 -21.20 -8.73
CA GLN A 4 27.64 -20.33 -8.63
C GLN A 4 27.96 -19.18 -7.68
N ASN A 5 28.09 -17.97 -8.22
CA ASN A 5 28.02 -16.74 -7.43
C ASN A 5 26.54 -16.42 -7.21
N GLY A 6 26.06 -16.61 -5.98
CA GLY A 6 24.66 -16.32 -5.64
C GLY A 6 24.29 -16.63 -4.19
N GLY A 7 25.24 -16.60 -3.25
CA GLY A 7 24.92 -16.70 -1.82
C GLY A 7 24.26 -15.42 -1.31
N PRO A 8 23.32 -15.49 -0.35
CA PRO A 8 22.74 -14.31 0.26
C PRO A 8 23.83 -13.47 0.95
N SER A 9 23.74 -12.16 0.82
CA SER A 9 24.62 -11.21 1.50
C SER A 9 24.62 -11.46 3.01
N PRO A 10 25.79 -11.67 3.66
CA PRO A 10 25.82 -11.83 5.11
C PRO A 10 25.32 -10.55 5.80
N VAL A 11 24.42 -10.74 6.76
CA VAL A 11 23.88 -9.69 7.62
C VAL A 11 24.42 -9.93 9.02
N LEU A 12 25.03 -8.91 9.62
CA LEU A 12 25.47 -8.97 11.00
C LEU A 12 24.64 -7.98 11.83
N THR A 13 23.97 -8.49 12.87
CA THR A 13 23.00 -7.72 13.68
C THR A 13 23.34 -7.82 15.16
N TRP A 14 23.24 -6.70 15.86
CA TRP A 14 23.30 -6.60 17.31
C TRP A 14 21.99 -6.00 17.83
N SER A 15 21.47 -6.54 18.92
CA SER A 15 20.21 -6.09 19.53
C SER A 15 20.38 -5.85 21.02
N THR A 16 19.79 -4.78 21.53
CA THR A 16 19.69 -4.48 22.97
C THR A 16 18.28 -4.02 23.31
N SER A 17 17.83 -4.25 24.55
CA SER A 17 16.51 -3.83 25.01
C SER A 17 16.61 -3.20 26.40
N GLY A 18 15.74 -2.25 26.71
CA GLY A 18 15.69 -1.63 28.02
C GLY A 18 14.31 -1.10 28.39
N THR A 19 14.20 -0.61 29.62
CA THR A 19 13.02 0.04 30.17
C THR A 19 13.35 1.48 30.55
N SER A 20 12.46 2.42 30.23
CA SER A 20 12.51 3.80 30.70
C SER A 20 11.22 4.14 31.44
N ARG A 21 11.14 5.34 32.03
CA ARG A 21 9.89 5.84 32.63
C ARG A 21 8.73 5.97 31.61
N SER A 22 9.03 6.00 30.31
CA SER A 22 8.05 6.18 29.23
C SER A 22 7.68 4.88 28.51
N GLY A 23 8.27 3.73 28.87
CA GLY A 23 7.93 2.43 28.28
C GLY A 23 9.13 1.50 28.05
N ARG A 24 8.89 0.38 27.35
CA ARG A 24 9.94 -0.55 26.88
C ARG A 24 10.44 -0.09 25.51
N TYR A 25 11.75 -0.16 25.32
CA TYR A 25 12.39 0.09 24.03
C TYR A 25 13.29 -1.07 23.62
N ASN A 26 13.32 -1.34 22.32
CA ASN A 26 14.21 -2.31 21.66
C ASN A 26 15.01 -1.57 20.61
N TYR A 27 16.31 -1.85 20.53
CA TYR A 27 17.23 -1.25 19.58
C TYR A 27 18.02 -2.34 18.87
N ASP A 28 17.92 -2.37 17.54
CA ASP A 28 18.67 -3.26 16.67
C ASP A 28 19.57 -2.44 15.75
N VAL A 29 20.81 -2.86 15.57
CA VAL A 29 21.76 -2.30 14.59
C VAL A 29 22.32 -3.43 13.78
N GLY A 30 22.47 -3.24 12.48
CA GLY A 30 23.17 -4.20 11.67
C GLY A 30 23.85 -3.61 10.44
N LEU A 31 24.66 -4.47 9.83
CA LEU A 31 25.42 -4.20 8.63
C LEU A 31 25.04 -5.24 7.58
N ASP A 32 24.68 -4.75 6.39
CA ASP A 32 24.58 -5.60 5.20
C ASP A 32 25.95 -5.59 4.51
N MET A 33 26.48 -6.78 4.24
CA MET A 33 27.78 -6.95 3.59
C MET A 33 27.60 -7.73 2.29
N GLU A 34 28.19 -7.27 1.20
CA GLU A 34 28.21 -8.04 -0.05
C GLU A 34 29.33 -9.11 -0.04
N PRO A 35 29.04 -10.38 -0.41
CA PRO A 35 30.05 -11.41 -0.48
C PRO A 35 30.79 -11.29 -1.82
N LEU A 36 32.00 -10.72 -1.81
CA LEU A 36 32.83 -10.67 -3.02
C LEU A 36 33.62 -11.97 -3.21
N ALA A 37 33.39 -12.62 -4.34
CA ALA A 37 34.21 -13.71 -4.83
C ALA A 37 35.53 -13.15 -5.41
N ARG A 38 36.56 -13.07 -4.55
CA ARG A 38 38.02 -12.99 -4.82
C ARG A 38 38.76 -11.69 -4.44
N SER A 39 39.85 -11.96 -3.70
CA SER A 39 41.12 -11.25 -3.48
C SER A 39 41.16 -9.85 -2.83
N GLU A 40 41.75 -9.89 -1.62
CA GLU A 40 42.76 -8.98 -1.05
C GLU A 40 42.38 -7.60 -0.55
N ASN A 41 41.16 -7.09 -0.77
CA ASN A 41 40.71 -5.89 -0.08
C ASN A 41 39.31 -6.10 0.51
N PHE A 42 39.23 -6.11 1.84
CA PHE A 42 37.98 -6.15 2.60
C PHE A 42 37.27 -4.80 2.40
N ASN A 43 36.50 -4.64 1.32
CA ASN A 43 35.73 -3.43 1.09
C ASN A 43 34.38 -3.47 1.82
N ALA A 44 33.99 -2.27 2.25
CA ALA A 44 33.14 -1.96 3.39
C ALA A 44 31.69 -2.47 3.28
N ALA A 45 31.00 -2.48 4.42
CA ALA A 45 29.54 -2.65 4.47
C ALA A 45 28.86 -1.83 3.37
N THR A 46 27.84 -2.39 2.73
CA THR A 46 27.10 -1.70 1.66
C THR A 46 25.94 -0.90 2.22
N ASN A 47 25.33 -1.37 3.31
CA ASN A 47 24.37 -0.62 4.10
C ASN A 47 24.66 -0.73 5.59
N VAL A 48 24.43 0.36 6.30
CA VAL A 48 24.28 0.37 7.76
C VAL A 48 22.82 0.61 8.07
N PHE A 49 22.21 -0.22 8.91
CA PHE A 49 20.85 0.03 9.38
C PHE A 49 20.77 0.07 10.90
N GLY A 50 19.84 0.88 11.40
CA GLY A 50 19.44 0.91 12.79
C GLY A 50 17.92 0.89 12.87
N ARG A 51 17.37 0.18 13.84
CA ARG A 51 15.95 0.19 14.18
C ARG A 51 15.81 0.48 15.66
N LEU A 52 14.98 1.46 15.99
CA LEU A 52 14.55 1.74 17.35
C LEU A 52 13.04 1.55 17.41
N SER A 53 12.56 0.69 18.29
CA SER A 53 11.14 0.48 18.55
C SER A 53 10.84 0.77 20.01
N THR A 54 9.76 1.51 20.30
CA THR A 54 9.31 1.80 21.66
C THR A 54 7.79 1.71 21.73
N THR A 55 7.27 1.35 22.90
CA THR A 55 5.85 1.46 23.22
C THR A 55 5.64 2.65 24.14
N LEU A 56 4.70 3.52 23.82
CA LEU A 56 4.24 4.60 24.68
C LEU A 56 2.82 4.28 25.14
N ASP A 57 2.65 4.06 26.44
CA ASP A 57 1.34 3.90 27.06
C ASP A 57 0.86 5.26 27.57
N ARG A 58 -0.29 5.74 27.08
CA ARG A 58 -0.97 6.89 27.71
C ARG A 58 -2.17 6.36 28.52
N ASN A 59 -2.06 6.42 29.84
CA ASN A 59 -3.22 6.32 30.72
C ASN A 59 -4.04 7.61 30.59
N VAL A 60 -4.99 7.63 29.66
CA VAL A 60 -6.00 8.68 29.61
C VAL A 60 -7.09 8.29 30.62
N HIS A 61 -7.15 8.98 31.75
CA HIS A 61 -8.36 8.97 32.57
C HIS A 61 -9.42 9.80 31.87
N THR A 62 -10.30 9.15 31.11
CA THR A 62 -11.55 9.77 30.67
C THR A 62 -12.53 9.76 31.86
N SER A 63 -13.33 10.81 32.01
CA SER A 63 -14.32 10.95 33.09
C SER A 63 -15.49 9.97 33.00
N GLU A 64 -15.50 9.07 32.02
CA GLU A 64 -16.53 8.07 31.77
C GLU A 64 -15.94 6.67 31.89
N GLY A 65 -15.65 6.24 33.12
CA GLY A 65 -15.85 4.88 33.63
C GLY A 65 -15.08 3.68 33.05
N GLU A 66 -14.50 3.72 31.85
CA GLU A 66 -13.78 2.58 31.25
C GLU A 66 -12.47 3.05 30.62
N GLY A 67 -11.44 3.17 31.46
CA GLY A 67 -10.09 3.59 31.06
C GLY A 67 -9.34 2.51 30.28
N GLY A 68 -9.65 2.35 29.01
CA GLY A 68 -8.74 1.72 28.04
C GLY A 68 -7.70 2.76 27.63
N GLY A 69 -6.47 2.66 28.16
CA GLY A 69 -5.37 3.55 27.75
C GLY A 69 -5.07 3.39 26.26
N GLU A 70 -4.78 4.51 25.59
CA GLU A 70 -4.29 4.47 24.20
C GLU A 70 -2.83 4.04 24.20
N ARG A 71 -2.53 2.94 23.52
CA ARG A 71 -1.16 2.46 23.36
C ARG A 71 -0.65 2.82 21.97
N TRP A 72 0.52 3.44 21.93
CA TRP A 72 1.22 3.77 20.70
C TRP A 72 2.47 2.92 20.56
N TYR A 73 2.59 2.22 19.44
CA TYR A 73 3.80 1.54 19.04
C TYR A 73 4.53 2.44 18.05
N LEU A 74 5.69 2.94 18.47
CA LEU A 74 6.53 3.79 17.63
C LEU A 74 7.73 2.98 17.17
N THR A 75 8.03 3.01 15.88
CA THR A 75 9.23 2.41 15.31
C THR A 75 9.91 3.43 14.40
N SER A 76 11.20 3.69 14.61
CA SER A 76 12.04 4.38 13.65
C SER A 76 13.05 3.39 13.06
N ILE A 77 13.26 3.50 11.76
CA ILE A 77 14.21 2.71 11.00
C ILE A 77 15.09 3.71 10.25
N VAL A 78 16.39 3.58 10.40
CA VAL A 78 17.43 4.35 9.72
C VAL A 78 18.19 3.40 8.82
N ARG A 79 18.38 3.76 7.56
CA ARG A 79 19.21 3.03 6.60
C ARG A 79 20.16 4.00 5.92
N GLY A 80 21.44 3.87 6.16
CA GLY A 80 22.49 4.61 5.47
C GLY A 80 23.10 3.76 4.36
N ASN A 81 23.12 4.27 3.13
CA ASN A 81 23.88 3.66 2.05
C ASN A 81 25.35 4.12 2.15
N VAL A 82 26.27 3.17 2.27
CA VAL A 82 27.71 3.38 2.49
C VAL A 82 28.57 2.83 1.35
N GLN A 83 27.97 2.51 0.19
CA GLN A 83 28.66 1.90 -0.94
C GLN A 83 29.85 2.71 -1.50
N ASN A 84 29.97 4.00 -1.18
CA ASN A 84 31.04 4.89 -1.66
C ASN A 84 31.75 5.66 -0.52
N LEU A 85 32.39 4.95 0.42
CA LEU A 85 33.30 5.61 1.37
C LEU A 85 34.36 6.47 0.62
N PRO A 86 34.65 7.70 1.08
CA PRO A 86 34.46 8.16 2.46
C PRO A 86 33.11 8.84 2.78
N THR A 87 32.15 8.94 1.85
CA THR A 87 30.90 9.70 2.07
C THR A 87 29.66 8.83 2.01
N VAL A 88 28.78 8.97 2.99
CA VAL A 88 27.40 8.47 2.92
C VAL A 88 26.66 9.38 1.96
N ASP A 89 26.20 8.91 0.80
CA ASP A 89 25.53 9.80 -0.16
C ASP A 89 24.15 10.24 0.37
N THR A 90 23.40 9.29 0.93
CA THR A 90 22.06 9.51 1.48
C THR A 90 21.78 8.62 2.70
N ILE A 91 21.03 9.15 3.66
CA ILE A 91 20.45 8.37 4.77
C ILE A 91 18.93 8.38 4.62
N ASP A 92 18.34 7.21 4.42
CA ASP A 92 16.89 7.04 4.42
C ASP A 92 16.36 6.78 5.83
N LEU A 93 15.29 7.47 6.17
CA LEU A 93 14.59 7.41 7.44
C LEU A 93 13.16 6.97 7.20
N THR A 94 12.70 6.00 7.98
CA THR A 94 11.30 5.58 8.04
C THR A 94 10.83 5.66 9.49
N PHE A 95 9.73 6.36 9.73
CA PHE A 95 9.08 6.43 11.03
C PHE A 95 7.69 5.82 10.93
N GLU A 96 7.35 4.91 11.82
CA GLU A 96 6.06 4.25 11.90
C GLU A 96 5.47 4.51 13.29
N ALA A 97 4.18 4.87 13.33
CA ALA A 97 3.41 4.99 14.55
C ALA A 97 2.09 4.24 14.38
N ASP A 98 1.81 3.30 15.26
CA ASP A 98 0.61 2.47 15.22
C ASP A 98 -0.12 2.55 16.57
N CYS A 99 -1.40 2.91 16.55
CA CYS A 99 -2.30 2.85 17.67
C CYS A 99 -3.46 1.92 17.29
N GLN A 100 -3.30 0.64 17.61
CA GLN A 100 -4.22 -0.41 17.20
C GLN A 100 -5.59 -0.24 17.84
N GLU A 101 -5.64 0.22 19.08
CA GLU A 101 -6.87 0.49 19.81
C GLU A 101 -7.70 1.58 19.14
N GLN A 102 -7.03 2.57 18.55
CA GLN A 102 -7.67 3.64 17.79
C GLN A 102 -7.76 3.34 16.29
N GLY A 103 -7.22 2.22 15.81
CA GLY A 103 -7.11 1.93 14.39
C GLY A 103 -6.39 3.02 13.59
N ILE A 104 -5.37 3.66 14.18
CA ILE A 104 -4.55 4.69 13.51
C ILE A 104 -3.19 4.10 13.18
N ASN A 105 -2.75 4.24 11.94
CA ASN A 105 -1.38 3.97 11.53
C ASN A 105 -0.82 5.19 10.77
N MET A 106 0.44 5.52 11.02
CA MET A 106 1.19 6.54 10.31
C MET A 106 2.52 5.96 9.88
N LYS A 107 2.94 6.28 8.66
CA LYS A 107 4.26 6.00 8.13
C LYS A 107 4.84 7.20 7.42
N THR A 108 6.02 7.63 7.85
CA THR A 108 6.72 8.80 7.32
C THR A 108 8.05 8.37 6.72
N PHE A 109 8.36 8.91 5.55
CA PHE A 109 9.59 8.65 4.80
C PHE A 109 10.34 9.96 4.63
N ALA A 110 11.63 9.95 4.98
CA ALA A 110 12.50 11.09 4.79
C ALA A 110 13.90 10.64 4.34
N THR A 111 14.66 11.54 3.73
CA THR A 111 16.04 11.30 3.32
C THR A 111 16.91 12.48 3.78
N ILE A 112 18.10 12.20 4.30
CA ILE A 112 19.12 13.21 4.58
C ILE A 112 20.14 13.17 3.44
N HIS A 113 20.38 14.32 2.81
CA HIS A 113 21.38 14.48 1.76
C HIS A 113 22.69 15.00 2.35
N HIS A 114 23.78 14.26 2.19
CA HIS A 114 25.07 14.58 2.82
C HIS A 114 25.69 15.90 2.34
N GLY A 115 25.51 16.27 1.05
CA GLY A 115 26.09 17.48 0.47
C GLY A 115 25.60 18.79 1.07
N ASN A 116 24.32 18.84 1.50
CA ASN A 116 23.70 20.06 2.04
C ASN A 116 23.19 19.88 3.48
N GLN A 117 23.34 18.69 4.07
CA GLN A 117 22.78 18.31 5.38
C GLN A 117 21.27 18.62 5.50
N GLN A 118 20.56 18.57 4.38
CA GLN A 118 19.13 18.86 4.34
C GLN A 118 18.34 17.57 4.59
N LEU A 119 17.48 17.61 5.60
CA LEU A 119 16.43 16.63 5.80
C LEU A 119 15.29 16.94 4.82
N GLU A 120 14.94 15.95 4.02
CA GLU A 120 13.85 16.04 3.06
C GLU A 120 12.76 15.04 3.44
N LEU A 121 11.56 15.56 3.71
CA LEU A 121 10.37 14.74 3.88
C LEU A 121 9.84 14.31 2.50
N ARG A 122 9.77 13.00 2.25
CA ARG A 122 9.37 12.44 0.96
C ARG A 122 7.90 12.06 0.89
N ARG A 123 7.39 11.48 1.98
CA ARG A 123 6.00 11.01 2.04
C ARG A 123 5.53 10.85 3.47
N VAL A 124 4.26 11.15 3.70
CA VAL A 124 3.54 10.79 4.92
C VAL A 124 2.29 10.01 4.51
N ASP A 125 2.22 8.75 4.91
CA ASP A 125 1.05 7.89 4.79
C ASP A 125 0.34 7.87 6.15
N ILE A 126 -0.97 8.13 6.16
CA ILE A 126 -1.80 7.98 7.35
C ILE A 126 -2.93 7.01 7.00
N SER A 127 -3.33 6.17 7.93
CA SER A 127 -4.51 5.32 7.86
C SER A 127 -5.30 5.45 9.15
N LYS A 128 -6.61 5.68 9.03
CA LYS A 128 -7.54 5.64 10.17
C LYS A 128 -8.69 4.71 9.81
N THR A 129 -8.93 3.72 10.65
CA THR A 129 -10.09 2.83 10.56
C THR A 129 -11.06 3.14 11.69
N TYR A 130 -12.32 3.37 11.32
CA TYR A 130 -13.46 3.49 12.22
C TYR A 130 -14.29 2.22 12.12
N ASN A 131 -14.25 1.42 13.18
CA ASN A 131 -15.15 0.29 13.36
C ASN A 131 -16.38 0.78 14.12
N MET A 132 -17.56 0.65 13.53
CA MET A 132 -18.81 1.11 14.10
C MET A 132 -19.79 -0.05 14.19
N VAL A 133 -20.51 -0.17 15.31
CA VAL A 133 -21.61 -1.12 15.47
C VAL A 133 -22.88 -0.34 15.76
N ARG A 134 -23.92 -0.56 14.96
CA ARG A 134 -25.26 0.01 15.23
C ARG A 134 -26.31 -1.06 14.95
N ASN A 135 -27.17 -1.34 15.93
CA ASN A 135 -28.20 -2.38 15.85
C ASN A 135 -27.64 -3.77 15.48
N GLY A 136 -26.50 -4.15 16.06
CA GLY A 136 -25.85 -5.43 15.79
C GLY A 136 -25.18 -5.56 14.41
N ARG A 137 -25.16 -4.49 13.60
CA ARG A 137 -24.50 -4.49 12.28
C ARG A 137 -23.16 -3.79 12.33
N HIS A 138 -22.15 -4.45 11.78
CA HIS A 138 -20.80 -3.94 11.68
C HIS A 138 -20.65 -3.05 10.44
N LYS A 139 -20.02 -1.89 10.63
CA LYS A 139 -19.65 -0.96 9.57
C LYS A 139 -18.19 -0.62 9.74
N ARG A 140 -17.47 -0.55 8.63
CA ARG A 140 -16.07 -0.17 8.62
C ARG A 140 -15.88 1.02 7.69
N MET A 141 -15.17 2.03 8.16
CA MET A 141 -14.70 3.13 7.32
C MET A 141 -13.19 3.26 7.48
N THR A 142 -12.45 3.18 6.40
CA THR A 142 -11.00 3.40 6.39
C THR A 142 -10.69 4.61 5.54
N VAL A 143 -9.92 5.55 6.08
CA VAL A 143 -9.44 6.75 5.38
C VAL A 143 -7.93 6.71 5.34
N ASN A 144 -7.36 6.78 4.14
CA ASN A 144 -5.91 6.75 3.93
C ASN A 144 -5.46 7.99 3.13
N PRO A 145 -5.25 9.15 3.77
CA PRO A 145 -4.59 10.26 3.11
C PRO A 145 -3.09 10.01 3.01
N ARG A 146 -2.51 10.43 1.88
CA ARG A 146 -1.06 10.44 1.67
C ARG A 146 -0.64 11.82 1.22
N TYR A 147 0.44 12.32 1.82
CA TYR A 147 1.02 13.61 1.48
C TYR A 147 2.41 13.43 0.90
N PHE A 148 2.66 14.11 -0.21
CA PHE A 148 3.92 14.15 -0.94
C PHE A 148 4.39 15.61 -0.93
N PRO A 149 5.30 15.99 -0.01
CA PRO A 149 5.88 17.32 0.00
C PRO A 149 6.60 17.63 -1.31
N ALA A 150 6.82 18.92 -1.58
CA ALA A 150 7.54 19.35 -2.77
C ALA A 150 9.01 18.87 -2.70
N HIS A 151 9.48 18.20 -3.75
CA HIS A 151 10.87 17.82 -3.94
C HIS A 151 11.32 18.10 -5.37
N GLY A 152 12.56 18.56 -5.57
CA GLY A 152 13.18 18.61 -6.89
C GLY A 152 12.41 19.38 -7.98
N GLY A 153 11.62 20.39 -7.62
CA GLY A 153 10.82 21.19 -8.57
C GLY A 153 9.41 20.65 -8.87
N THR A 154 9.00 19.52 -8.27
CA THR A 154 7.60 19.09 -8.31
C THR A 154 6.81 19.78 -7.21
N GLY A 155 5.62 20.29 -7.53
CA GLY A 155 4.70 20.84 -6.53
C GLY A 155 4.29 19.78 -5.50
N ALA A 156 4.09 20.20 -4.24
CA ALA A 156 3.53 19.32 -3.23
C ALA A 156 2.12 18.88 -3.64
N TYR A 157 1.78 17.63 -3.37
CA TYR A 157 0.43 17.13 -3.58
C TYR A 157 0.00 16.14 -2.50
N ALA A 158 -1.30 15.91 -2.44
CA ALA A 158 -1.88 14.90 -1.59
C ALA A 158 -2.83 14.03 -2.40
N ASP A 159 -2.98 12.79 -1.97
CA ASP A 159 -4.11 11.97 -2.35
C ASP A 159 -4.81 11.39 -1.14
N VAL A 160 -6.01 10.88 -1.36
CA VAL A 160 -6.82 10.24 -0.33
C VAL A 160 -7.57 9.07 -0.93
N SER A 161 -7.55 7.95 -0.22
CA SER A 161 -8.54 6.88 -0.43
C SER A 161 -9.46 6.80 0.77
N LEU A 162 -10.76 6.61 0.54
CA LEU A 162 -11.75 6.30 1.55
C LEU A 162 -12.48 5.05 1.12
N VAL A 163 -12.60 4.09 2.02
CA VAL A 163 -13.39 2.88 1.83
C VAL A 163 -14.42 2.81 2.94
N PHE A 164 -15.69 2.76 2.59
CA PHE A 164 -16.78 2.49 3.51
C PHE A 164 -17.40 1.14 3.16
N GLU A 165 -17.59 0.28 4.14
CA GLU A 165 -18.14 -1.06 3.98
C GLU A 165 -19.25 -1.30 5.00
N ARG A 166 -20.34 -1.90 4.53
CA ARG A 166 -21.47 -2.35 5.36
C ARG A 166 -22.17 -3.51 4.68
N ASP A 167 -22.24 -4.64 5.38
CA ASP A 167 -23.01 -5.82 4.97
C ASP A 167 -22.71 -6.24 3.52
N ASP A 168 -23.65 -5.99 2.60
CA ASP A 168 -23.64 -6.30 1.18
C ASP A 168 -23.13 -5.16 0.30
N ALA A 169 -22.66 -4.04 0.85
CA ALA A 169 -22.31 -2.85 0.07
C ALA A 169 -20.97 -2.22 0.49
N SER A 170 -20.28 -1.64 -0.48
CA SER A 170 -19.10 -0.81 -0.27
C SER A 170 -19.11 0.46 -1.12
N ILE A 171 -18.46 1.50 -0.61
CA ILE A 171 -18.20 2.75 -1.32
C ILE A 171 -16.70 3.00 -1.26
N GLU A 172 -16.07 3.12 -2.42
CA GLU A 172 -14.66 3.51 -2.53
C GLU A 172 -14.58 4.89 -3.16
N LEU A 173 -13.89 5.80 -2.49
CA LEU A 173 -13.52 7.11 -3.02
C LEU A 173 -12.01 7.16 -3.15
N TYR A 174 -11.54 7.71 -4.25
CA TYR A 174 -10.14 8.04 -4.47
C TYR A 174 -10.05 9.43 -5.06
N GLY A 175 -9.14 10.26 -4.53
CA GLY A 175 -8.91 11.61 -5.01
C GLY A 175 -7.44 11.97 -4.98
N SER A 176 -6.96 12.50 -6.09
CA SER A 176 -5.64 13.11 -6.27
C SER A 176 -5.77 14.24 -7.32
N PRO A 177 -4.75 15.09 -7.50
CA PRO A 177 -4.76 16.09 -8.57
C PRO A 177 -4.91 15.46 -9.96
N GLU A 178 -4.35 14.26 -10.17
CA GLU A 178 -4.31 13.60 -11.47
C GLU A 178 -5.52 12.71 -11.74
N LYS A 179 -6.13 12.17 -10.70
CA LYS A 179 -7.19 11.16 -10.81
C LYS A 179 -8.16 11.22 -9.65
N GLN A 180 -9.44 11.20 -9.97
CA GLN A 180 -10.55 11.09 -9.02
C GLN A 180 -11.44 9.93 -9.43
N ARG A 181 -11.94 9.16 -8.46
CA ARG A 181 -12.82 8.02 -8.70
C ARG A 181 -13.77 7.81 -7.53
N ILE A 182 -15.04 7.54 -7.85
CA ILE A 182 -16.01 6.97 -6.93
C ILE A 182 -16.46 5.61 -7.47
N THR A 183 -16.56 4.61 -6.61
CA THR A 183 -17.14 3.30 -6.91
C THR A 183 -18.13 2.95 -5.82
N ILE A 184 -19.30 2.46 -6.21
CA ILE A 184 -20.29 1.93 -5.26
C ILE A 184 -20.51 0.48 -5.66
N ALA A 185 -20.13 -0.46 -4.81
CA ALA A 185 -20.35 -1.88 -5.05
C ALA A 185 -21.49 -2.41 -4.16
N ARG A 186 -22.29 -3.32 -4.70
CA ARG A 186 -23.31 -4.03 -3.95
C ARG A 186 -23.44 -5.48 -4.38
N THR A 187 -23.51 -6.36 -3.40
CA THR A 187 -23.85 -7.77 -3.55
C THR A 187 -25.37 -7.96 -3.57
N VAL A 188 -25.88 -8.66 -4.57
CA VAL A 188 -27.31 -8.97 -4.75
C VAL A 188 -27.44 -10.45 -5.15
N GLY A 189 -27.72 -11.31 -4.17
CA GLY A 189 -27.60 -12.76 -4.35
C GLY A 189 -26.16 -13.13 -4.71
N ASP A 190 -25.99 -13.93 -5.76
CA ASP A 190 -24.66 -14.34 -6.25
C ASP A 190 -23.98 -13.30 -7.17
N ASN A 191 -24.51 -12.08 -7.23
CA ASN A 191 -24.03 -11.02 -8.10
C ASN A 191 -23.36 -9.91 -7.28
N VAL A 192 -22.35 -9.27 -7.84
CA VAL A 192 -21.79 -8.01 -7.36
C VAL A 192 -21.85 -7.00 -8.50
N VAL A 193 -22.52 -5.88 -8.28
CA VAL A 193 -22.62 -4.78 -9.25
C VAL A 193 -21.85 -3.58 -8.69
N ALA A 194 -20.90 -3.05 -9.46
CA ALA A 194 -20.01 -1.97 -9.05
C ALA A 194 -19.90 -0.88 -10.14
N PRO A 195 -20.88 0.04 -10.25
CA PRO A 195 -20.71 1.28 -11.01
C PRO A 195 -19.57 2.12 -10.43
N SER A 196 -18.83 2.76 -11.33
CA SER A 196 -17.79 3.72 -11.01
C SER A 196 -17.84 4.92 -11.94
N ILE A 197 -17.45 6.08 -11.44
CA ILE A 197 -17.23 7.28 -12.23
C ILE A 197 -15.81 7.75 -11.91
N SER A 198 -15.01 7.95 -12.94
CA SER A 198 -13.64 8.42 -12.80
C SER A 198 -13.37 9.64 -13.67
N ARG A 199 -12.41 10.45 -13.26
CA ARG A 199 -11.88 11.61 -14.00
C ARG A 199 -10.37 11.56 -13.94
N SER A 200 -9.72 11.77 -15.07
CA SER A 200 -8.27 11.98 -15.17
C SER A 200 -7.98 13.43 -15.57
N ALA A 201 -6.94 14.04 -14.99
CA ALA A 201 -6.60 15.45 -15.22
C ALA A 201 -5.84 15.71 -16.54
N GLY A 202 -5.21 14.69 -17.12
CA GLY A 202 -4.30 14.83 -18.27
C GLY A 202 -4.93 14.79 -19.67
N GLY A 203 -6.25 14.71 -19.81
CA GLY A 203 -6.91 14.42 -21.10
C GLY A 203 -8.12 15.29 -21.44
N GLY A 204 -8.21 16.48 -20.86
CA GLY A 204 -9.46 17.25 -20.79
C GLY A 204 -10.33 16.72 -19.65
N ASN A 205 -11.37 17.46 -19.27
CA ASN A 205 -12.28 17.13 -18.18
C ASN A 205 -13.19 15.93 -18.53
N VAL A 206 -12.58 14.80 -18.89
CA VAL A 206 -13.27 13.59 -19.36
C VAL A 206 -13.69 12.77 -18.15
N VAL A 207 -15.00 12.63 -18.03
CA VAL A 207 -15.64 11.74 -17.06
C VAL A 207 -15.84 10.39 -17.74
N ALA A 208 -15.22 9.36 -17.19
CA ALA A 208 -15.29 7.98 -17.67
C ALA A 208 -16.12 7.15 -16.68
N PRO A 209 -17.44 6.97 -16.93
CA PRO A 209 -18.24 6.02 -16.18
C PRO A 209 -17.86 4.60 -16.56
N THR A 210 -17.93 3.66 -15.63
CA THR A 210 -17.77 2.23 -15.89
C THR A 210 -18.73 1.43 -15.02
N ILE A 211 -19.11 0.22 -15.43
CA ILE A 211 -19.85 -0.71 -14.58
C ILE A 211 -19.09 -2.04 -14.59
N SER A 212 -18.73 -2.53 -13.41
CA SER A 212 -18.29 -3.91 -13.24
C SER A 212 -19.46 -4.74 -12.71
N TRP A 213 -19.66 -5.93 -13.27
CA TRP A 213 -20.60 -6.91 -12.78
C TRP A 213 -19.86 -8.24 -12.63
N ARG A 214 -19.95 -8.85 -11.46
CA ARG A 214 -19.44 -10.19 -11.20
C ARG A 214 -20.60 -11.09 -10.83
N HIS A 215 -20.63 -12.30 -11.35
CA HIS A 215 -21.54 -13.35 -10.93
C HIS A 215 -20.75 -14.61 -10.62
N ASN A 216 -20.96 -15.16 -9.42
CA ASN A 216 -20.39 -16.45 -9.05
C ASN A 216 -21.33 -17.54 -9.56
N VAL A 217 -20.79 -18.45 -10.36
CA VAL A 217 -21.54 -19.57 -10.97
C VAL A 217 -21.34 -20.86 -10.16
N GLY A 218 -20.31 -20.91 -9.31
CA GLY A 218 -19.98 -22.00 -8.40
C GLY A 218 -18.69 -21.72 -7.65
N ASP A 219 -18.18 -22.70 -6.90
CA ASP A 219 -17.04 -22.52 -5.98
C ASP A 219 -15.74 -22.06 -6.66
N ALA A 220 -15.55 -22.43 -7.93
CA ALA A 220 -14.36 -22.08 -8.72
C ALA A 220 -14.69 -21.38 -10.05
N SER A 221 -15.92 -20.92 -10.22
CA SER A 221 -16.41 -20.44 -11.52
C SER A 221 -17.09 -19.08 -11.36
N SER A 222 -16.70 -18.13 -12.21
CA SER A 222 -17.20 -16.76 -12.12
C SER A 222 -17.24 -16.10 -13.49
N VAL A 223 -18.21 -15.21 -13.69
CA VAL A 223 -18.27 -14.32 -14.84
C VAL A 223 -18.06 -12.91 -14.34
N ILE A 224 -17.12 -12.19 -14.93
CA ILE A 224 -16.84 -10.77 -14.66
C ILE A 224 -17.03 -10.01 -15.96
N THR A 225 -17.98 -9.09 -15.98
CA THR A 225 -18.21 -8.17 -17.09
C THR A 225 -17.81 -6.76 -16.66
N ASN A 226 -16.94 -6.13 -17.43
CA ASN A 226 -16.61 -4.72 -17.30
C ASN A 226 -17.14 -3.96 -18.52
N PHE A 227 -17.94 -2.93 -18.27
CA PHE A 227 -18.50 -2.07 -19.30
C PHE A 227 -17.96 -0.65 -19.14
N SER A 228 -17.27 -0.18 -20.16
CA SER A 228 -16.78 1.19 -20.29
C SER A 228 -17.43 1.82 -21.53
N PRO A 229 -18.42 2.73 -21.37
CA PRO A 229 -19.09 3.36 -22.49
C PRO A 229 -18.09 4.02 -23.43
N LYS A 230 -18.28 3.82 -24.74
CA LYS A 230 -17.40 4.33 -25.82
C LYS A 230 -15.97 3.74 -25.85
N GLU A 231 -15.65 2.79 -24.98
CA GLU A 231 -14.37 2.11 -24.97
C GLU A 231 -14.52 0.62 -25.31
N ASN A 232 -15.10 -0.18 -24.40
CA ASN A 232 -15.30 -1.60 -24.62
C ASN A 232 -16.32 -2.24 -23.67
N ILE A 233 -16.72 -3.46 -24.02
CA ILE A 233 -17.27 -4.46 -23.11
C ILE A 233 -16.23 -5.57 -23.00
N ASN A 234 -15.79 -5.88 -21.78
CA ASN A 234 -14.91 -7.00 -21.51
C ASN A 234 -15.65 -8.03 -20.65
N VAL A 235 -15.66 -9.29 -21.06
CA VAL A 235 -16.22 -10.39 -20.29
C VAL A 235 -15.13 -11.42 -20.04
N GLN A 236 -14.91 -11.73 -18.77
CA GLN A 236 -14.01 -12.78 -18.33
C GLN A 236 -14.85 -13.88 -17.69
N TRP A 237 -14.71 -15.11 -18.16
CA TRP A 237 -15.30 -16.28 -17.54
C TRP A 237 -14.20 -17.22 -17.07
N THR A 238 -14.20 -17.52 -15.77
CA THR A 238 -13.37 -18.56 -15.16
C THR A 238 -14.24 -19.78 -14.86
N ASP A 239 -13.71 -20.97 -15.16
CA ASP A 239 -14.34 -22.24 -14.78
C ASP A 239 -13.27 -23.28 -14.45
N GLY A 240 -12.91 -23.36 -13.17
CA GLY A 240 -11.79 -24.20 -12.71
C GLY A 240 -10.48 -23.84 -13.43
N ALA A 241 -9.99 -24.75 -14.27
CA ALA A 241 -8.77 -24.54 -15.07
C ALA A 241 -8.99 -23.67 -16.32
N TRP A 242 -10.23 -23.39 -16.71
CA TRP A 242 -10.53 -22.67 -17.94
C TRP A 242 -10.68 -21.17 -17.71
N LEU A 243 -10.16 -20.40 -18.67
CA LEU A 243 -10.29 -18.95 -18.74
C LEU A 243 -10.71 -18.55 -20.15
N CYS A 244 -11.91 -17.98 -20.27
CA CYS A 244 -12.38 -17.33 -21.49
C CYS A 244 -12.39 -15.82 -21.29
N ASN A 245 -11.84 -15.08 -22.25
CA ASN A 245 -11.86 -13.63 -22.31
C ASN A 245 -12.50 -13.20 -23.62
N VAL A 246 -13.55 -12.38 -23.53
CA VAL A 246 -14.19 -11.70 -24.65
C VAL A 246 -13.91 -10.21 -24.51
N ASP A 247 -13.26 -9.62 -25.50
CA ASP A 247 -13.05 -8.18 -25.60
C ASP A 247 -13.82 -7.64 -26.80
N ALA A 248 -14.76 -6.75 -26.53
CA ALA A 248 -15.67 -6.19 -27.52
C ALA A 248 -15.53 -4.65 -27.52
N PRO A 249 -14.58 -4.09 -28.29
CA PRO A 249 -14.38 -2.64 -28.35
C PRO A 249 -15.62 -1.93 -28.88
N ILE A 250 -15.86 -0.71 -28.42
CA ILE A 250 -16.97 0.15 -28.84
C ILE A 250 -16.37 1.38 -29.53
N GLN A 251 -16.84 1.68 -30.73
CA GLN A 251 -16.50 2.93 -31.41
C GLN A 251 -17.78 3.55 -31.97
N LYS A 252 -18.00 4.85 -31.73
CA LYS A 252 -19.20 5.58 -32.19
C LYS A 252 -20.51 4.84 -31.85
N ASN A 253 -20.62 4.32 -30.62
CA ASN A 253 -21.78 3.55 -30.12
C ASN A 253 -22.05 2.23 -30.87
N ARG A 254 -21.07 1.67 -31.56
CA ARG A 254 -21.16 0.36 -32.22
C ARG A 254 -20.06 -0.57 -31.73
N LEU A 255 -20.43 -1.82 -31.46
CA LEU A 255 -19.47 -2.89 -31.23
C LEU A 255 -18.59 -3.04 -32.47
N GLN A 256 -17.29 -3.15 -32.23
CA GLN A 256 -16.29 -3.44 -33.23
C GLN A 256 -16.02 -4.94 -33.28
N ARG A 257 -14.95 -5.33 -33.98
CA ARG A 257 -14.55 -6.73 -34.08
C ARG A 257 -14.23 -7.30 -32.69
N MET A 258 -15.11 -8.16 -32.20
CA MET A 258 -14.93 -8.87 -30.95
C MET A 258 -13.73 -9.81 -31.05
N LYS A 259 -12.94 -9.87 -29.97
CA LYS A 259 -11.85 -10.83 -29.80
C LYS A 259 -12.24 -11.79 -28.70
N VAL A 260 -12.07 -13.08 -28.97
CA VAL A 260 -12.32 -14.16 -27.99
C VAL A 260 -11.03 -14.94 -27.82
N SER A 261 -10.63 -15.15 -26.57
CA SER A 261 -9.46 -15.94 -26.19
C SER A 261 -9.88 -16.97 -25.15
N VAL A 262 -9.60 -18.24 -25.40
CA VAL A 262 -9.80 -19.32 -24.43
C VAL A 262 -8.43 -19.90 -24.07
N LYS A 263 -8.16 -20.02 -22.77
CA LYS A 263 -6.94 -20.59 -22.22
C LYS A 263 -7.30 -21.63 -21.16
N ARG A 264 -6.48 -22.67 -21.05
CA ARG A 264 -6.53 -23.63 -19.94
C ARG A 264 -5.27 -23.49 -19.12
N LYS A 265 -5.40 -23.30 -17.81
CA LYS A 265 -4.29 -23.39 -16.86
C LYS A 265 -3.91 -24.87 -16.71
N ILE A 266 -2.64 -25.19 -16.94
CA ILE A 266 -2.08 -26.52 -16.72
C ILE A 266 -1.10 -26.34 -15.57
N ASP A 267 -1.45 -26.86 -14.40
CA ASP A 267 -0.53 -26.99 -13.28
C ASP A 267 0.08 -28.40 -13.35
N PHE A 268 1.41 -28.49 -13.32
CA PHE A 268 2.18 -29.74 -13.35
C PHE A 268 2.59 -30.16 -11.93
#